data_AF-A0ABD1K9L0-F1
#
_entry.id   AF-A0ABD1K9L0-F1
#
_cell.length_a   1.000
_cell.length_b   1.000
_cell.length_c   1.000
_cell.angle_alpha   90.00
_cell.angle_beta   90.00
_cell.angle_gamma   90.00
#
_symmetry.space_group_name_H-M   'P 1'
#
loop_
_entity.id
_entity.type
_entity.pdbx_description
1 polymer ?
#
loop_
_entity_poly.entity_id
_entity_poly.type
_entity_poly.pdbx_seq_one_letter_code
_entity_poly.pdbx_strand_id
1 'polypeptide(L)'
;MYRGEIFAYPLFLQKELASKTNCQFFCTDIMCRYWPYLEKVVKALPDLKNLVQMKPFLSVMHAKGHSTKCEVQWGGKNQAGAGTTLGEEVEQVNSYMSRVALTTKYMSKSAPDDLRTDDSVGLQHLIEGLFLGIQQKKKELYRVADHDTTLGLKKRVFDQVMLLDRLTEEETILVVEMKQHWNSLLKICRALKDQATVLSDDLGVHSYPSGLLHQAYHGLHSAVLEHLEKLKTDLVVVKETYQNMVVCQDETAELEDDPEDEDVFDDDDNDDDDDAM
;
A
#
# COMPACT_ATOMS: atom_id res chain seq x y z
N MET A 1 13.77 -44.79 5.11
CA MET A 1 14.35 -43.96 4.05
C MET A 1 15.83 -43.77 4.37
N TYR A 2 16.73 -44.30 3.54
CA TYR A 2 18.17 -44.18 3.81
C TYR A 2 18.57 -42.71 3.56
N ARG A 3 19.30 -42.08 4.50
CA ARG A 3 19.68 -40.64 4.43
C ARG A 3 20.32 -40.21 3.10
N GLY A 4 20.90 -41.14 2.33
CA GLY A 4 21.48 -40.87 1.01
C GLY A 4 20.46 -40.54 -0.08
N GLU A 5 19.21 -41.01 0.04
CA GLU A 5 18.17 -40.77 -0.97
C GLU A 5 17.74 -39.29 -1.02
N ILE A 6 17.83 -38.59 0.12
CA ILE A 6 17.43 -37.19 0.27
C ILE A 6 18.35 -36.26 -0.54
N PHE A 7 19.62 -36.60 -0.68
CA PHE A 7 20.63 -35.79 -1.36
C PHE A 7 20.99 -36.29 -2.76
N ALA A 8 20.39 -37.40 -3.21
CA ALA A 8 20.65 -37.97 -4.52
C ALA A 8 20.27 -37.01 -5.65
N TYR A 9 19.12 -36.34 -5.53
CA TYR A 9 18.64 -35.39 -6.53
C TYR A 9 19.51 -34.11 -6.62
N PRO A 10 19.82 -33.41 -5.51
CA PRO A 10 20.78 -32.30 -5.52
C PRO A 10 22.15 -32.68 -6.09
N LEU A 11 22.66 -33.87 -5.76
CA LEU A 11 23.95 -34.36 -6.27
C LEU A 11 23.92 -34.59 -7.79
N PHE A 12 22.84 -35.20 -8.29
CA PHE A 12 22.62 -35.39 -9.71
C PHE A 12 22.57 -34.04 -10.45
N LEU A 13 21.79 -33.09 -9.95
CA LEU A 13 21.68 -31.74 -10.55
C LEU A 13 23.02 -31.01 -10.55
N GLN A 14 23.75 -31.03 -9.44
CA GLN A 14 25.06 -30.37 -9.36
C GLN A 14 26.03 -30.96 -10.37
N LYS A 15 26.03 -32.29 -10.55
CA LYS A 15 26.89 -32.98 -11.52
C LYS A 15 26.54 -32.62 -12.97
N GLU A 16 25.25 -32.57 -13.31
CA GLU A 16 24.77 -32.18 -14.64
C GLU A 16 25.03 -30.70 -14.95
N LEU A 17 24.91 -29.82 -13.97
CA LEU A 17 25.15 -28.39 -14.15
C LEU A 17 26.65 -28.08 -14.25
N ALA A 18 27.47 -28.72 -13.40
CA ALA A 18 28.92 -28.57 -13.43
C ALA A 18 29.55 -29.09 -14.74
N SER A 19 28.93 -30.08 -15.40
CA SER A 19 29.42 -30.59 -16.68
C SER A 19 29.04 -29.71 -17.87
N LYS A 20 27.91 -29.00 -17.80
CA LYS A 20 27.38 -28.17 -18.89
C LYS A 20 27.82 -26.72 -18.84
N THR A 21 28.14 -26.21 -17.66
CA THR A 21 28.36 -24.77 -17.42
C THR A 21 29.48 -24.54 -16.40
N ASN A 22 30.25 -23.47 -16.58
CA ASN A 22 31.26 -23.04 -15.60
C ASN A 22 30.60 -22.25 -14.46
N CYS A 23 29.73 -22.92 -13.71
CA CYS A 23 29.03 -22.31 -12.58
C CYS A 23 29.98 -22.12 -11.40
N GLN A 24 30.07 -20.88 -10.89
CA GLN A 24 30.90 -20.57 -9.72
C GLN A 24 30.18 -20.83 -8.39
N PHE A 25 28.85 -20.75 -8.40
CA PHE A 25 28.03 -20.90 -7.21
C PHE A 25 26.99 -22.00 -7.40
N PHE A 26 26.67 -22.70 -6.31
CA PHE A 26 25.58 -23.66 -6.24
C PHE A 26 24.61 -23.26 -5.14
N CYS A 27 23.34 -23.06 -5.51
CA CYS A 27 22.30 -22.62 -4.59
C CYS A 27 21.19 -23.68 -4.49
N THR A 28 20.87 -24.09 -3.26
CA THR A 28 19.70 -24.93 -2.94
C THR A 28 19.22 -24.61 -1.53
N ASP A 29 17.93 -24.72 -1.25
CA ASP A 29 17.31 -24.53 0.07
C ASP A 29 17.90 -25.39 1.21
N ILE A 30 18.43 -26.57 0.89
CA ILE A 30 19.02 -27.51 1.85
C ILE A 30 20.55 -27.44 1.95
N MET A 31 21.18 -26.34 1.51
CA MET A 31 22.64 -26.27 1.35
C MET A 31 23.41 -26.57 2.64
N CYS A 32 22.88 -26.12 3.78
CA CYS A 32 23.45 -26.31 5.11
C CYS A 32 23.55 -27.78 5.56
N ARG A 33 22.73 -28.67 4.98
CA ARG A 33 22.78 -30.12 5.24
C ARG A 33 23.46 -30.86 4.09
N TYR A 34 23.28 -30.38 2.86
CA TYR A 34 23.82 -30.98 1.66
C TYR A 34 25.35 -30.83 1.56
N TRP A 35 25.89 -29.63 1.81
CA TRP A 35 27.33 -29.40 1.63
C TRP A 35 28.21 -30.24 2.57
N PRO A 36 27.92 -30.35 3.89
CA PRO A 36 28.67 -31.25 4.77
C PRO A 36 28.52 -32.73 4.40
N TYR A 37 27.42 -33.10 3.72
CA TYR A 37 27.26 -34.44 3.16
C TYR A 37 28.15 -34.63 1.93
N LEU A 38 28.16 -33.67 0.99
CA LEU A 38 28.99 -33.71 -0.21
C LEU A 38 30.48 -33.84 0.14
N GLU A 39 30.97 -33.08 1.12
CA GLU A 39 32.36 -33.17 1.61
C GLU A 39 32.72 -34.57 2.13
N LYS A 40 31.76 -35.30 2.70
CA LYS A 40 31.95 -36.70 3.14
C LYS A 40 31.94 -37.66 1.95
N VAL A 41 31.03 -37.45 1.01
CA VAL A 41 30.91 -38.28 -0.21
C VAL A 41 32.17 -38.18 -1.05
N VAL A 42 32.73 -36.98 -1.23
CA VAL A 42 33.95 -36.75 -2.02
C VAL A 42 35.17 -37.44 -1.44
N LYS A 43 35.21 -37.64 -0.11
CA LYS A 43 36.27 -38.46 0.52
C LYS A 43 36.17 -39.94 0.17
N ALA A 44 34.95 -40.45 -0.02
CA ALA A 44 34.71 -41.83 -0.40
C ALA A 44 34.77 -42.05 -1.93
N LEU A 45 34.43 -41.02 -2.72
CA LEU A 45 34.35 -41.02 -4.17
C LEU A 45 35.11 -39.81 -4.73
N PRO A 46 36.42 -39.96 -5.00
CA PRO A 46 37.28 -38.87 -5.48
C PRO A 46 36.85 -38.28 -6.82
N ASP A 47 36.11 -39.03 -7.63
CA ASP A 47 35.62 -38.62 -8.96
C ASP A 47 34.70 -37.39 -8.89
N LEU A 48 34.13 -37.10 -7.72
CA LEU A 48 33.22 -35.96 -7.50
C LEU A 48 33.93 -34.72 -6.96
N LYS A 49 35.27 -34.72 -6.87
CA LYS A 49 36.05 -33.62 -6.27
C LYS A 49 35.86 -32.29 -6.99
N ASN A 50 35.56 -32.32 -8.29
CA ASN A 50 35.24 -31.12 -9.07
C ASN A 50 34.00 -30.38 -8.55
N LEU A 51 33.02 -31.09 -7.95
CA LEU A 51 31.78 -30.47 -7.46
C LEU A 51 32.02 -29.55 -6.26
N VAL A 52 33.08 -29.80 -5.47
CA VAL A 52 33.45 -28.99 -4.29
C VAL A 52 34.18 -27.70 -4.68
N GLN A 53 34.56 -27.53 -5.96
CA GLN A 53 35.18 -26.28 -6.43
C GLN A 53 34.20 -25.12 -6.48
N MET A 54 32.90 -25.41 -6.56
CA MET A 54 31.83 -24.41 -6.52
C MET A 54 31.65 -23.85 -5.11
N LYS A 55 31.13 -22.64 -5.00
CA LYS A 55 30.76 -22.03 -3.71
C LYS A 55 29.30 -22.33 -3.36
N PRO A 56 29.02 -22.95 -2.21
CA PRO A 56 27.66 -23.18 -1.75
C PRO A 56 27.06 -21.92 -1.16
N PHE A 57 25.80 -21.63 -1.46
CA PHE A 57 25.07 -20.62 -0.70
C PHE A 57 23.57 -20.94 -0.60
N LEU A 58 22.94 -20.30 0.38
CA LEU A 58 21.51 -20.15 0.54
C LEU A 58 21.13 -18.78 0.01
N SER A 59 20.08 -18.71 -0.78
CA SER A 59 19.49 -17.46 -1.20
C SER A 59 19.12 -16.58 -0.01
N VAL A 60 19.10 -15.26 -0.21
CA VAL A 60 18.94 -14.29 0.88
C VAL A 60 17.58 -14.46 1.58
N MET A 61 16.51 -14.73 0.83
CA MET A 61 15.19 -14.97 1.42
C MET A 61 15.16 -16.33 2.13
N HIS A 62 15.59 -17.40 1.46
CA HIS A 62 15.52 -18.73 2.07
C HIS A 62 16.40 -18.85 3.32
N ALA A 63 17.56 -18.20 3.35
CA ALA A 63 18.45 -18.16 4.52
C ALA A 63 17.76 -17.62 5.79
N LYS A 64 16.78 -16.71 5.67
CA LYS A 64 15.97 -16.20 6.79
C LYS A 64 15.08 -17.26 7.43
N GLY A 65 14.70 -18.30 6.69
CA GLY A 65 13.94 -19.43 7.21
C GLY A 65 14.79 -20.43 8.02
N HIS A 66 16.12 -20.27 8.01
CA HIS A 66 17.04 -21.13 8.75
C HIS A 66 17.50 -20.47 10.07
N SER A 67 18.20 -21.24 10.90
CA SER A 67 18.83 -20.68 12.10
C SER A 67 19.83 -19.57 11.77
N THR A 68 20.03 -18.60 12.66
CA THR A 68 20.95 -17.47 12.44
C THR A 68 22.38 -17.92 12.11
N LYS A 69 22.85 -19.03 12.69
CA LYS A 69 24.17 -19.61 12.34
C LYS A 69 24.24 -20.01 10.87
N CYS A 70 23.14 -20.55 10.35
CA CYS A 70 23.01 -20.95 8.97
C CYS A 70 22.98 -19.75 8.03
N GLU A 71 22.22 -18.71 8.40
CA GLU A 71 22.17 -17.45 7.65
C GLU A 71 23.54 -16.80 7.53
N VAL A 72 24.30 -16.72 8.63
CA VAL A 72 25.65 -16.14 8.63
C VAL A 72 26.61 -16.95 7.76
N GLN A 73 26.59 -18.28 7.88
CA GLN A 73 27.56 -19.15 7.21
C GLN A 73 27.26 -19.35 5.72
N TRP A 74 25.99 -19.52 5.36
CA TRP A 74 25.59 -19.95 4.02
C TRP A 74 24.86 -18.86 3.25
N GLY A 75 24.46 -17.73 3.86
CA GLY A 75 23.72 -16.69 3.16
C GLY A 75 24.51 -16.05 2.02
N GLY A 76 23.89 -15.95 0.84
CA GLY A 76 24.48 -15.32 -0.35
C GLY A 76 24.90 -13.87 -0.13
N LYS A 77 24.19 -13.13 0.72
CA LYS A 77 24.55 -11.75 1.12
C LYS A 77 25.97 -11.64 1.69
N ASN A 78 26.46 -12.69 2.33
CA ASN A 78 27.78 -12.71 2.96
C ASN A 78 28.88 -13.23 2.01
N GLN A 79 28.55 -13.55 0.77
CA GLN A 79 29.48 -14.10 -0.22
C GLN A 79 29.64 -13.15 -1.40
N ALA A 80 30.86 -12.64 -1.59
CA ALA A 80 31.17 -11.77 -2.72
C ALA A 80 30.92 -12.50 -4.06
N GLY A 81 30.05 -11.92 -4.89
CA GLY A 81 29.68 -12.45 -6.22
C GLY A 81 28.44 -13.35 -6.25
N ALA A 82 27.82 -13.68 -5.11
CA ALA A 82 26.67 -14.60 -5.06
C ALA A 82 25.31 -13.99 -5.48
N GLY A 83 25.28 -12.71 -5.87
CA GLY A 83 24.05 -11.98 -6.14
C GLY A 83 23.23 -11.73 -4.86
N THR A 84 22.49 -10.62 -4.82
CA THR A 84 21.62 -10.30 -3.68
C THR A 84 20.28 -11.01 -3.74
N THR A 85 19.81 -11.37 -4.94
CA THR A 85 18.55 -12.08 -5.18
C THR A 85 18.71 -13.09 -6.30
N LEU A 86 18.00 -14.22 -6.20
CA LEU A 86 17.78 -15.11 -7.34
C LEU A 86 16.58 -14.62 -8.15
N GLY A 87 16.65 -14.72 -9.48
CA GLY A 87 15.53 -14.36 -10.35
C GLY A 87 14.23 -15.10 -9.99
N GLU A 88 14.35 -16.38 -9.62
CA GLU A 88 13.21 -17.20 -9.17
C GLU A 88 12.51 -16.63 -7.93
N GLU A 89 13.25 -16.18 -6.93
CA GLU A 89 12.64 -15.59 -5.72
C GLU A 89 11.97 -14.26 -6.02
N VAL A 90 12.57 -13.46 -6.90
CA VAL A 90 11.96 -12.21 -7.38
C VAL A 90 10.69 -12.51 -8.17
N GLU A 91 10.68 -13.52 -9.04
CA GLU A 91 9.51 -13.96 -9.78
C GLU A 91 8.43 -14.54 -8.86
N GLN A 92 8.80 -15.27 -7.81
CA GLN A 92 7.86 -15.83 -6.84
C GLN A 92 7.22 -14.74 -5.96
N VAL A 93 8.02 -13.75 -5.53
CA VAL A 93 7.51 -12.55 -4.85
C VAL A 93 6.65 -11.72 -5.79
N ASN A 94 7.06 -11.50 -7.05
CA ASN A 94 6.27 -10.77 -8.03
C ASN A 94 4.98 -11.50 -8.40
N SER A 95 4.99 -12.83 -8.49
CA SER A 95 3.80 -13.65 -8.70
C SER A 95 2.88 -13.62 -7.48
N TYR A 96 3.44 -13.71 -6.26
CA TYR A 96 2.68 -13.55 -5.04
C TYR A 96 2.06 -12.15 -4.94
N MET A 97 2.82 -11.10 -5.18
CA MET A 97 2.35 -9.71 -5.21
C MET A 97 1.36 -9.49 -6.34
N SER A 98 1.53 -10.09 -7.52
CA SER A 98 0.55 -10.06 -8.60
C SER A 98 -0.73 -10.79 -8.22
N ARG A 99 -0.65 -11.92 -7.54
CA ARG A 99 -1.81 -12.66 -7.05
C ARG A 99 -2.53 -11.90 -5.94
N VAL A 100 -1.80 -11.33 -4.98
CA VAL A 100 -2.37 -10.46 -3.95
C VAL A 100 -2.99 -9.24 -4.60
N ALA A 101 -2.31 -8.60 -5.57
CA ALA A 101 -2.84 -7.48 -6.34
C ALA A 101 -4.06 -7.87 -7.16
N LEU A 102 -4.13 -9.05 -7.76
CA LEU A 102 -5.32 -9.54 -8.46
C LEU A 102 -6.44 -9.85 -7.47
N THR A 103 -6.14 -10.47 -6.33
CA THR A 103 -7.11 -10.71 -5.26
C THR A 103 -7.64 -9.38 -4.74
N THR A 104 -6.81 -8.37 -4.48
CA THR A 104 -7.26 -7.05 -4.00
C THR A 104 -7.89 -6.21 -5.11
N LYS A 105 -7.49 -6.38 -6.37
CA LYS A 105 -8.05 -5.70 -7.56
C LYS A 105 -9.40 -6.26 -8.00
N TYR A 106 -9.67 -7.54 -7.72
CA TYR A 106 -10.98 -8.18 -7.95
C TYR A 106 -11.80 -8.39 -6.68
N MET A 107 -11.33 -7.92 -5.52
CA MET A 107 -12.16 -7.66 -4.36
C MET A 107 -13.01 -6.41 -4.65
N SER A 108 -13.97 -6.56 -5.57
CA SER A 108 -15.05 -5.62 -5.79
C SER A 108 -16.37 -6.27 -5.42
N LYS A 109 -17.07 -5.62 -4.48
CA LYS A 109 -18.50 -5.74 -4.13
C LYS A 109 -19.01 -7.15 -3.77
N SER A 110 -18.51 -7.68 -2.65
CA SER A 110 -19.41 -8.32 -1.68
C SER A 110 -19.45 -7.49 -0.40
N ALA A 111 -19.78 -6.22 -0.57
CA ALA A 111 -20.44 -5.42 0.46
C ALA A 111 -21.93 -5.37 0.08
N PRO A 112 -22.85 -5.48 1.03
CA PRO A 112 -24.29 -5.53 0.79
C PRO A 112 -24.77 -4.41 -0.15
N ASP A 113 -25.82 -4.71 -0.90
CA ASP A 113 -26.43 -4.00 -2.04
C ASP A 113 -26.75 -2.48 -1.87
N ASP A 114 -26.26 -1.80 -0.83
CA ASP A 114 -26.53 -0.38 -0.57
C ASP A 114 -25.57 0.59 -1.29
N LEU A 115 -24.51 0.10 -1.94
CA LEU A 115 -23.53 0.99 -2.61
C LEU A 115 -23.83 1.22 -4.10
N ARG A 116 -24.97 1.87 -4.34
CA ARG A 116 -25.30 2.54 -5.61
C ARG A 116 -26.01 3.88 -5.34
N THR A 117 -25.29 4.83 -4.72
CA THR A 117 -25.41 6.30 -4.83
C THR A 117 -24.67 6.97 -3.64
N ASP A 118 -23.34 7.12 -3.70
CA ASP A 118 -22.48 8.05 -2.90
C ASP A 118 -21.05 7.48 -2.81
N ASP A 119 -20.23 7.69 -3.86
CA ASP A 119 -18.84 7.19 -3.88
C ASP A 119 -17.88 8.07 -3.03
N SER A 120 -18.25 9.30 -2.64
CA SER A 120 -17.46 10.19 -1.76
C SER A 120 -17.57 9.80 -0.28
N VAL A 121 -18.79 9.58 0.21
CA VAL A 121 -19.08 9.25 1.62
C VAL A 121 -18.51 7.88 2.00
N GLY A 122 -18.56 6.91 1.08
CA GLY A 122 -17.97 5.58 1.29
C GLY A 122 -16.44 5.62 1.39
N LEU A 123 -15.78 6.48 0.61
CA LEU A 123 -14.34 6.67 0.66
C LEU A 123 -13.91 7.39 1.95
N GLN A 124 -14.66 8.40 2.35
CA GLN A 124 -14.47 9.10 3.62
C GLN A 124 -14.47 8.12 4.81
N HIS A 125 -15.52 7.32 4.97
CA HIS A 125 -15.62 6.37 6.09
C HIS A 125 -14.51 5.30 6.11
N LEU A 126 -14.00 4.91 4.93
CA LEU A 126 -12.88 3.99 4.84
C LEU A 126 -11.58 4.62 5.36
N ILE A 127 -11.30 5.86 4.96
CA ILE A 127 -10.13 6.62 5.41
C ILE A 127 -10.19 6.82 6.93
N GLU A 128 -11.35 7.21 7.44
CA GLU A 128 -11.61 7.36 8.89
C GLU A 128 -11.35 6.05 9.66
N GLY A 129 -11.92 4.93 9.19
CA GLY A 129 -11.79 3.63 9.85
C GLY A 129 -10.35 3.12 9.87
N LEU A 130 -9.59 3.33 8.79
CA LEU A 130 -8.18 2.97 8.72
C LEU A 130 -7.34 3.83 9.66
N PHE A 131 -7.54 5.14 9.66
CA PHE A 131 -6.81 6.06 10.52
C PHE A 131 -7.02 5.72 12.00
N LEU A 132 -8.28 5.59 12.44
CA LEU A 132 -8.61 5.23 13.82
C LEU A 132 -8.07 3.84 14.22
N GLY A 133 -8.09 2.87 13.29
CA GLY A 133 -7.53 1.54 13.51
C GLY A 133 -6.02 1.54 13.72
N ILE A 134 -5.28 2.34 12.93
CA ILE A 134 -3.84 2.53 13.10
C ILE A 134 -3.54 3.16 14.47
N GLN A 135 -4.30 4.20 14.85
CA GLN A 135 -4.11 4.86 16.14
C GLN A 135 -4.34 3.94 17.33
N GLN A 136 -5.42 3.17 17.30
CA GLN A 136 -5.71 2.19 18.36
C GLN A 136 -4.56 1.19 18.50
N LYS A 137 -4.04 0.69 17.38
CA LYS A 137 -2.96 -0.30 17.36
C LYS A 137 -1.64 0.29 17.87
N LYS A 138 -1.32 1.53 17.54
CA LYS A 138 -0.16 2.25 18.14
C LYS A 138 -0.31 2.35 19.65
N LYS A 139 -1.48 2.78 20.13
CA LYS A 139 -1.75 2.91 21.57
C LYS A 139 -1.64 1.57 22.31
N GLU A 140 -2.08 0.47 21.70
CA GLU A 140 -1.93 -0.88 22.24
C GLU A 140 -0.45 -1.29 22.34
N LEU A 141 0.36 -0.98 21.32
CA LEU A 141 1.80 -1.25 21.31
C LEU A 141 2.55 -0.44 22.38
N TYR A 142 2.17 0.81 22.63
CA TYR A 142 2.74 1.64 23.69
C TYR A 142 2.38 1.17 25.11
N ARG A 143 1.25 0.47 25.31
CA ARG A 143 0.81 -0.01 26.64
C ARG A 143 1.53 -1.27 27.11
N VAL A 144 2.29 -1.95 26.26
CA VAL A 144 3.04 -3.17 26.65
C VAL A 144 4.31 -2.77 27.40
N ALA A 145 4.20 -2.55 28.71
CA ALA A 145 5.32 -2.50 29.63
C ALA A 145 5.63 -3.92 30.11
N ASP A 146 6.66 -4.57 29.55
CA ASP A 146 7.06 -5.93 29.92
C ASP A 146 8.45 -5.89 30.63
N HIS A 147 8.50 -6.31 31.89
CA HIS A 147 9.65 -6.15 32.81
C HIS A 147 10.72 -7.26 32.70
N ASP A 148 10.65 -8.14 31.71
CA ASP A 148 11.59 -9.27 31.57
C ASP A 148 12.75 -8.94 30.59
N THR A 149 13.98 -9.38 30.86
CA THR A 149 15.20 -8.93 30.12
C THR A 149 15.79 -10.00 29.18
N THR A 150 15.00 -11.03 28.85
CA THR A 150 15.45 -12.15 28.02
C THR A 150 15.68 -11.76 26.55
N LEU A 151 16.54 -12.50 25.83
CA LEU A 151 16.87 -12.25 24.41
C LEU A 151 15.61 -12.27 23.50
N GLY A 152 14.59 -13.04 23.87
CA GLY A 152 13.28 -13.05 23.20
C GLY A 152 12.49 -11.75 23.37
N LEU A 153 12.76 -10.98 24.43
CA LEU A 153 12.19 -9.65 24.64
C LEU A 153 12.82 -8.64 23.68
N LYS A 154 14.15 -8.68 23.45
CA LYS A 154 14.81 -7.82 22.45
C LYS A 154 14.22 -8.00 21.05
N LYS A 155 13.91 -9.25 20.68
CA LYS A 155 13.24 -9.53 19.39
C LYS A 155 11.81 -9.02 19.37
N ARG A 156 11.00 -9.26 20.42
CA ARG A 156 9.63 -8.73 20.51
C ARG A 156 9.59 -7.20 20.48
N VAL A 157 10.47 -6.54 21.24
CA VAL A 157 10.60 -5.09 21.26
C VAL A 157 11.06 -4.58 19.89
N PHE A 158 12.02 -5.25 19.24
CA PHE A 158 12.43 -4.89 17.89
C PHE A 158 11.28 -5.02 16.89
N ASP A 159 10.54 -6.13 16.91
CA ASP A 159 9.37 -6.34 16.04
C ASP A 159 8.25 -5.31 16.33
N GLN A 160 8.06 -4.91 17.61
CA GLN A 160 7.13 -3.85 18.01
C GLN A 160 7.58 -2.47 17.52
N VAL A 161 8.87 -2.14 17.63
CA VAL A 161 9.44 -0.89 17.11
C VAL A 161 9.29 -0.83 15.59
N MET A 162 9.65 -1.90 14.87
CA MET A 162 9.47 -1.97 13.41
C MET A 162 8.00 -1.84 13.00
N LEU A 163 7.08 -2.39 13.79
CA LEU A 163 5.64 -2.26 13.55
C LEU A 163 5.15 -0.84 13.83
N LEU A 164 5.65 -0.18 14.89
CA LEU A 164 5.34 1.22 15.18
C LEU A 164 5.87 2.15 14.09
N ASP A 165 7.09 1.93 13.61
CA ASP A 165 7.68 2.69 12.50
C ASP A 165 6.80 2.54 11.25
N ARG A 166 6.37 1.31 10.95
CA ARG A 166 5.48 1.04 9.81
C ARG A 166 4.11 1.70 9.96
N LEU A 167 3.50 1.61 11.14
CA LEU A 167 2.22 2.27 11.42
C LEU A 167 2.35 3.80 11.37
N THR A 168 3.54 4.34 11.64
CA THR A 168 3.83 5.78 11.53
C THR A 168 3.98 6.23 10.09
N GLU A 169 4.64 5.43 9.26
CA GLU A 169 4.64 5.63 7.81
C GLU A 169 3.22 5.53 7.20
N GLU A 170 2.42 4.55 7.63
CA GLU A 170 1.05 4.39 7.12
C GLU A 170 0.13 5.54 7.54
N GLU A 171 0.31 6.09 8.75
CA GLU A 171 -0.40 7.29 9.19
C GLU A 171 -0.07 8.52 8.34
N THR A 172 1.22 8.77 8.04
CA THR A 172 1.60 9.93 7.21
C THR A 172 1.08 9.79 5.79
N ILE A 173 1.04 8.58 5.24
CA ILE A 173 0.41 8.30 3.94
C ILE A 173 -1.09 8.61 4.01
N LEU A 174 -1.81 8.19 5.06
CA LEU A 174 -3.24 8.49 5.18
C LEU A 174 -3.54 9.99 5.26
N VAL A 175 -2.70 10.78 5.94
CA VAL A 175 -2.85 12.24 5.96
C VAL A 175 -2.70 12.85 4.56
N VAL A 176 -1.78 12.32 3.75
CA VAL A 176 -1.64 12.74 2.34
C VAL A 176 -2.87 12.35 1.52
N GLU A 177 -3.40 11.14 1.71
CA GLU A 177 -4.63 10.67 1.04
C GLU A 177 -5.86 11.49 1.47
N MET A 178 -5.97 11.89 2.73
CA MET A 178 -7.01 12.82 3.21
C MET A 178 -6.96 14.15 2.47
N LYS A 179 -5.76 14.73 2.29
CA LYS A 179 -5.57 15.96 1.51
C LYS A 179 -5.91 15.76 0.03
N GLN A 180 -5.57 14.62 -0.55
CA GLN A 180 -5.93 14.31 -1.94
C GLN A 180 -7.45 14.13 -2.11
N HIS A 181 -8.11 13.47 -1.17
CA HIS A 181 -9.57 13.31 -1.15
C HIS A 181 -10.27 14.66 -1.08
N TRP A 182 -9.86 15.52 -0.15
CA TRP A 182 -10.32 16.91 -0.03
C TRP A 182 -10.22 17.66 -1.37
N ASN A 183 -9.01 17.68 -1.96
CA ASN A 183 -8.76 18.36 -3.23
C ASN A 183 -9.59 17.79 -4.39
N SER A 184 -9.89 16.49 -4.37
CA SER A 184 -10.74 15.87 -5.39
C SER A 184 -12.19 16.34 -5.26
N LEU A 185 -12.74 16.38 -4.04
CA LEU A 185 -14.09 16.88 -3.79
C LEU A 185 -14.21 18.36 -4.18
N LEU A 186 -13.19 19.16 -3.87
CA LEU A 186 -13.14 20.57 -4.24
C LEU A 186 -13.14 20.78 -5.76
N LYS A 187 -12.38 19.98 -6.50
CA LYS A 187 -12.39 20.01 -7.97
C LYS A 187 -13.76 19.67 -8.56
N ILE A 188 -14.44 18.68 -8.00
CA ILE A 188 -15.80 18.32 -8.42
C ILE A 188 -16.77 19.47 -8.12
N CYS A 189 -16.64 20.09 -6.93
CA CYS A 189 -17.44 21.24 -6.53
C CYS A 189 -17.26 22.43 -7.49
N ARG A 190 -16.01 22.80 -7.80
CA ARG A 190 -15.70 23.86 -8.79
C ARG A 190 -16.28 23.54 -10.16
N ALA A 191 -16.11 22.31 -10.65
CA ALA A 191 -16.65 21.89 -11.94
C ALA A 191 -18.19 21.94 -11.99
N LEU A 192 -18.87 21.62 -10.89
CA LEU A 192 -20.33 21.76 -10.77
C LEU A 192 -20.77 23.22 -10.70
N LYS A 193 -20.01 24.09 -9.99
CA LYS A 193 -20.24 25.54 -9.96
C LYS A 193 -20.11 26.13 -11.38
N ASP A 194 -19.07 25.77 -12.12
CA ASP A 194 -18.88 26.18 -13.52
C ASP A 194 -20.00 25.67 -14.44
N GLN A 195 -20.51 24.46 -14.20
CA GLN A 195 -21.65 23.95 -14.95
C GLN A 195 -22.94 24.70 -14.61
N ALA A 196 -23.15 25.04 -13.33
CA ALA A 196 -24.31 25.81 -12.89
C ALA A 196 -24.33 27.21 -13.51
N THR A 197 -23.19 27.92 -13.56
CA THR A 197 -23.08 29.25 -14.18
C THR A 197 -23.39 29.20 -15.67
N VAL A 198 -22.80 28.25 -16.41
CA VAL A 198 -23.08 28.06 -17.84
C VAL A 198 -24.56 27.76 -18.10
N LEU A 199 -25.17 26.90 -17.28
CA LEU A 199 -26.60 26.59 -17.39
C LEU A 199 -27.46 27.85 -17.10
N SER A 200 -27.10 28.64 -16.10
CA SER A 200 -27.79 29.90 -15.77
C SER A 200 -27.73 30.91 -16.91
N ASP A 201 -26.55 31.12 -17.50
CA ASP A 201 -26.32 32.01 -18.65
C ASP A 201 -27.17 31.60 -19.86
N ASP A 202 -27.17 30.30 -20.19
CA ASP A 202 -27.95 29.74 -21.30
C ASP A 202 -29.47 29.87 -21.07
N LEU A 203 -29.93 29.74 -19.81
CA LEU A 203 -31.33 30.00 -19.44
C LEU A 203 -31.71 31.47 -19.69
N GLY A 204 -30.83 32.41 -19.31
CA GLY A 204 -31.03 33.85 -19.47
C GLY A 204 -31.07 34.30 -20.94
N VAL A 205 -30.26 33.69 -21.80
CA VAL A 205 -30.21 33.99 -23.24
C VAL A 205 -31.21 33.15 -24.06
N HIS A 206 -31.95 32.24 -23.42
CA HIS A 206 -32.83 31.26 -24.06
C HIS A 206 -32.14 30.44 -25.17
N SER A 207 -30.85 30.17 -24.99
CA SER A 207 -30.01 29.46 -25.95
C SER A 207 -29.75 28.05 -25.43
N TYR A 208 -30.59 27.09 -25.80
CA TYR A 208 -30.49 25.72 -25.30
C TYR A 208 -29.68 24.84 -26.27
N PRO A 209 -28.55 24.26 -25.84
CA PRO A 209 -27.85 23.25 -26.61
C PRO A 209 -28.77 22.04 -26.88
N SER A 210 -28.65 21.44 -28.07
CA SER A 210 -29.23 20.12 -28.39
C SER A 210 -30.76 20.01 -28.53
N GLY A 211 -31.51 21.12 -28.65
CA GLY A 211 -32.95 21.06 -28.89
C GLY A 211 -33.77 20.58 -27.68
N LEU A 212 -33.19 20.64 -26.49
CA LEU A 212 -33.89 20.41 -25.23
C LEU A 212 -34.98 21.46 -25.01
N LEU A 213 -36.10 21.06 -24.40
CA LEU A 213 -37.13 22.01 -23.96
C LEU A 213 -36.60 22.84 -22.78
N HIS A 214 -37.02 24.11 -22.69
CA HIS A 214 -36.69 25.01 -21.59
C HIS A 214 -36.93 24.37 -20.20
N GLN A 215 -38.05 23.65 -20.02
CA GLN A 215 -38.35 22.96 -18.76
C GLN A 215 -37.35 21.85 -18.42
N ALA A 216 -36.86 21.12 -19.42
CA ALA A 216 -35.86 20.08 -19.21
C ALA A 216 -34.49 20.69 -18.85
N TYR A 217 -34.15 21.83 -19.46
CA TYR A 217 -32.92 22.56 -19.19
C TYR A 217 -32.93 23.21 -17.79
N HIS A 218 -34.05 23.81 -17.40
CA HIS A 218 -34.27 24.30 -16.05
C HIS A 218 -34.20 23.17 -15.01
N GLY A 219 -34.77 22.00 -15.30
CA GLY A 219 -34.66 20.83 -14.42
C GLY A 219 -33.22 20.34 -14.24
N LEU A 220 -32.41 20.39 -15.31
CA LEU A 220 -30.99 20.08 -15.25
C LEU A 220 -30.23 21.11 -14.38
N HIS A 221 -30.49 22.41 -14.56
CA HIS A 221 -29.92 23.46 -13.71
C HIS A 221 -30.26 23.25 -12.24
N SER A 222 -31.54 22.99 -11.91
CA SER A 222 -31.96 22.70 -10.54
C SER A 222 -31.28 21.46 -9.95
N ALA A 223 -31.10 20.39 -10.74
CA ALA A 223 -30.43 19.18 -10.28
C ALA A 223 -28.92 19.39 -10.05
N VAL A 224 -28.26 20.22 -10.87
CA VAL A 224 -26.85 20.57 -10.69
C VAL A 224 -26.66 21.42 -9.43
N LEU A 225 -27.55 22.39 -9.17
CA LEU A 225 -27.53 23.19 -7.93
C LEU A 225 -27.78 22.32 -6.69
N GLU A 226 -28.75 21.41 -6.73
CA GLU A 226 -29.01 20.48 -5.62
C GLU A 226 -27.78 19.60 -5.32
N HIS A 227 -27.10 19.12 -6.37
CA HIS A 227 -25.90 18.31 -6.21
C HIS A 227 -24.71 19.13 -5.68
N LEU A 228 -24.56 20.38 -6.13
CA LEU A 228 -23.56 21.32 -5.64
C LEU A 228 -23.74 21.59 -4.14
N GLU A 229 -24.97 21.83 -3.71
CA GLU A 229 -25.29 22.14 -2.31
C GLU A 229 -25.06 20.94 -1.38
N LYS A 230 -25.42 19.73 -1.84
CA LYS A 230 -25.09 18.49 -1.14
C LYS A 230 -23.57 18.35 -0.98
N LEU A 231 -22.81 18.58 -2.06
CA LEU A 231 -21.35 18.44 -2.04
C LEU A 231 -20.65 19.50 -1.17
N LYS A 232 -21.15 20.75 -1.16
CA LYS A 232 -20.69 21.80 -0.24
C LYS A 232 -20.89 21.37 1.22
N THR A 233 -22.05 20.80 1.54
CA THR A 233 -22.35 20.28 2.88
C THR A 233 -21.40 19.14 3.26
N ASP A 234 -21.19 18.18 2.35
CA ASP A 234 -20.27 17.06 2.55
C ASP A 234 -18.82 17.53 2.75
N LEU A 235 -18.38 18.55 2.00
CA LEU A 235 -17.07 19.17 2.18
C LEU A 235 -16.91 19.73 3.60
N VAL A 236 -17.86 20.51 4.12
CA VAL A 236 -17.76 21.03 5.50
C VAL A 236 -17.59 19.88 6.51
N VAL A 237 -18.39 18.82 6.38
CA VAL A 237 -18.30 17.64 7.25
C VAL A 237 -16.95 16.93 7.14
N VAL A 238 -16.43 16.74 5.92
CA VAL A 238 -15.12 16.14 5.67
C VAL A 238 -13.99 16.98 6.28
N LYS A 239 -14.05 18.31 6.11
CA LYS A 239 -13.05 19.25 6.66
C LYS A 239 -13.01 19.14 8.18
N GLU A 240 -14.14 19.28 8.84
CA GLU A 240 -14.25 19.18 10.30
C GLU A 240 -13.76 17.82 10.80
N THR A 241 -14.14 16.74 10.11
CA THR A 241 -13.76 15.39 10.52
C THR A 241 -12.26 15.16 10.41
N TYR A 242 -11.64 15.55 9.29
CA TYR A 242 -10.19 15.41 9.11
C TYR A 242 -9.40 16.34 10.02
N GLN A 243 -9.83 17.59 10.19
CA GLN A 243 -9.21 18.51 11.14
C GLN A 243 -9.26 17.96 12.56
N ASN A 244 -10.40 17.44 13.02
CA ASN A 244 -10.51 16.83 14.35
C ASN A 244 -9.59 15.61 14.51
N MET A 245 -9.40 14.80 13.46
CA MET A 245 -8.51 13.63 13.50
C MET A 245 -7.03 14.00 13.57
N VAL A 246 -6.60 15.05 12.84
CA VAL A 246 -5.21 15.52 12.78
C VAL A 246 -4.87 16.37 14.02
N VAL A 247 -5.74 17.31 14.40
CA VAL A 247 -5.51 18.28 15.48
C VAL A 247 -5.59 17.64 16.88
N CYS A 248 -6.34 16.56 17.07
CA CYS A 248 -6.41 15.90 18.38
C CYS A 248 -5.06 15.34 18.88
N GLN A 249 -3.98 15.33 18.07
CA GLN A 249 -2.76 14.58 18.43
C GLN A 249 -1.41 15.26 18.09
N ASP A 250 -1.36 16.32 17.28
CA ASP A 250 -0.10 17.02 16.97
C ASP A 250 -0.32 18.55 17.04
N GLU A 251 0.24 19.22 18.06
CA GLU A 251 0.16 20.68 18.24
C GLU A 251 0.85 21.47 17.10
N THR A 252 1.43 20.77 16.11
CA THR A 252 2.15 21.36 14.97
C THR A 252 1.66 20.96 13.58
N ALA A 253 0.68 20.06 13.47
CA ALA A 253 0.15 19.62 12.17
C ALA A 253 -1.18 20.33 11.85
N GLU A 254 -1.09 21.55 11.33
CA GLU A 254 -2.24 22.21 10.74
C GLU A 254 -2.40 21.75 9.29
N LEU A 255 -3.62 21.39 8.89
CA LEU A 255 -3.99 21.39 7.48
C LEU A 255 -4.01 22.85 7.04
N GLU A 256 -2.90 23.34 6.49
CA GLU A 256 -2.83 24.68 5.89
C GLU A 256 -3.98 24.83 4.88
N ASP A 257 -4.87 25.79 5.14
CA ASP A 257 -5.88 26.23 4.17
C ASP A 257 -5.14 26.84 2.97
N ASP A 258 -5.36 26.27 1.78
CA ASP A 258 -4.87 26.88 0.54
C ASP A 258 -5.75 28.11 0.26
N PRO A 259 -5.22 29.31 0.04
CA PRO A 259 -6.03 30.50 -0.26
C PRO A 259 -6.98 30.33 -1.47
N GLU A 260 -6.74 29.35 -2.35
CA GLU A 260 -7.66 28.99 -3.44
C GLU A 260 -8.94 28.25 -2.96
N ASP A 261 -8.99 27.78 -1.72
CA ASP A 261 -10.11 27.02 -1.14
C ASP A 261 -11.22 27.95 -0.58
N GLU A 262 -10.94 29.24 -0.35
CA GLU A 262 -11.91 30.24 0.11
C GLU A 262 -12.96 30.59 -0.98
N ASP A 263 -12.54 30.64 -2.26
CA ASP A 263 -13.38 31.00 -3.42
C ASP A 263 -14.58 30.07 -3.68
N VAL A 264 -14.57 28.87 -3.08
CA VAL A 264 -15.67 27.89 -3.22
C VAL A 264 -16.83 28.18 -2.27
N PHE A 265 -16.55 28.87 -1.17
CA PHE A 265 -17.53 29.20 -0.11
C PHE A 265 -18.00 30.66 -0.14
N ASP A 266 -17.30 31.54 -0.86
CA ASP A 266 -17.79 32.89 -1.16
C ASP A 266 -18.86 32.83 -2.27
N ASP A 267 -20.11 32.73 -1.83
CA ASP A 267 -21.27 33.19 -2.60
C ASP A 267 -21.53 34.64 -2.17
N ASP A 268 -20.83 35.61 -2.77
CA ASP A 268 -21.14 37.04 -2.62
C ASP A 268 -22.37 37.36 -3.48
N ASP A 269 -23.52 36.77 -3.12
CA ASP A 269 -24.86 37.17 -3.57
C ASP A 269 -25.28 38.43 -2.79
N ASN A 270 -24.49 39.50 -2.90
CA ASN A 270 -24.96 40.86 -2.60
C ASN A 270 -25.44 41.53 -3.91
N ASP A 271 -26.45 40.94 -4.53
CA ASP A 271 -27.36 41.70 -5.38
C ASP A 271 -28.36 42.43 -4.47
N ASP A 272 -27.86 43.43 -3.76
CA ASP A 272 -28.68 44.56 -3.29
C ASP A 272 -29.11 45.36 -4.53
N ASP A 273 -30.11 44.84 -5.26
CA ASP A 273 -30.88 45.68 -6.18
C ASP A 273 -31.86 46.52 -5.34
N ASP A 274 -31.32 47.66 -4.90
CA ASP A 274 -32.02 48.91 -4.69
C ASP A 274 -32.91 49.19 -5.92
N ASP A 275 -34.20 48.84 -5.85
CA ASP A 275 -35.21 49.45 -6.70
C ASP A 275 -36.19 50.25 -5.84
N ALA A 276 -35.79 51.50 -5.63
CA ALA A 276 -36.67 52.58 -5.29
C ALA A 276 -37.57 52.92 -6.49
N MET A 277 -38.87 52.62 -6.39
CA MET A 277 -40.01 53.46 -6.83
C MET A 277 -41.34 52.91 -6.34
#